data_AF-A0A674DDV1-F1
#
_entry.id   AF-A0A674DDV1-F1
#
_cell.length_a   1.000
_cell.length_b   1.000
_cell.length_c   1.000
_cell.angle_alpha   90.00
_cell.angle_beta   90.00
_cell.angle_gamma   90.00
#
_symmetry.space_group_name_H-M   'P 1'
#
loop_
_entity.id
_entity.type
_entity.pdbx_description
1 polymer ?
#
loop_
_entity_poly.entity_id
_entity_poly.type
_entity_poly.pdbx_seq_one_letter_code
_entity_poly.pdbx_strand_id
1 'polypeptide(L)'
;MPRVPAHLRERALGMLQGGMRTADVAWAINCNVHTVRRLRQRYRETGRTADRPRSGRPRVTTPTQDRYIRTSHLRDRYRTATTTARATPGTHNPSTSAQTVRNRLREAGLRACRPVVRQVLIRHHQRQRRLWAQTHHRWTRQDRQKVIFTDESQYCLTRGDGRICVYCRRNARYTVACTLEQNRFGGGGSIMVWGGVSQHHRTELVVIAGNLNAFVLQERHPPPSCGTLPTGSS
;
A
#
# COMPACT_ATOMS: atom_id res chain seq x y z
N MET A 1 -9.21 -41.35 -17.79
CA MET A 1 -9.93 -41.98 -16.65
C MET A 1 -10.12 -40.92 -15.57
N PRO A 2 -11.38 -40.62 -15.19
CA PRO A 2 -11.68 -39.67 -14.12
C PRO A 2 -11.16 -40.16 -12.75
N ARG A 3 -10.90 -39.19 -11.85
CA ARG A 3 -10.39 -39.46 -10.49
C ARG A 3 -11.46 -40.16 -9.66
N VAL A 4 -11.10 -41.27 -9.00
CA VAL A 4 -12.01 -41.95 -8.07
C VAL A 4 -12.25 -41.06 -6.84
N PRO A 5 -13.51 -40.70 -6.52
CA PRO A 5 -13.88 -39.97 -5.32
C PRO A 5 -13.38 -40.63 -4.04
N ALA A 6 -13.20 -39.85 -2.96
CA ALA A 6 -12.69 -40.37 -1.69
C ALA A 6 -13.61 -41.47 -1.10
N HIS A 7 -14.92 -41.24 -1.07
CA HIS A 7 -15.89 -42.21 -0.55
C HIS A 7 -15.89 -43.52 -1.33
N LEU A 8 -15.71 -43.50 -2.66
CA LEU A 8 -15.59 -44.73 -3.47
C LEU A 8 -14.30 -45.49 -3.19
N ARG A 9 -13.20 -44.80 -2.85
CA ARG A 9 -11.95 -45.46 -2.43
C ARG A 9 -12.10 -46.15 -1.08
N GLU A 10 -12.79 -45.52 -0.13
CA GLU A 10 -13.06 -46.10 1.19
C GLU A 10 -14.00 -47.31 1.09
N ARG A 11 -15.09 -47.17 0.33
CA ARG A 11 -15.98 -48.29 0.01
C ARG A 11 -15.25 -49.46 -0.66
N ALA A 12 -14.38 -49.17 -1.64
CA ALA A 12 -13.58 -50.20 -2.30
C ALA A 12 -12.64 -50.92 -1.33
N LEU A 13 -12.04 -50.21 -0.36
CA LEU A 13 -11.22 -50.84 0.66
C LEU A 13 -12.04 -51.69 1.64
N GLY A 14 -13.21 -51.22 2.06
CA GLY A 14 -14.12 -52.02 2.90
C GLY A 14 -14.52 -53.32 2.23
N MET A 15 -14.87 -53.28 0.93
CA MET A 15 -15.17 -54.47 0.13
C MET A 15 -13.96 -55.42 0.02
N LEU A 16 -12.75 -54.89 -0.15
CA LEU A 16 -11.52 -55.68 -0.18
C LEU A 16 -11.17 -56.31 1.18
N GLN A 17 -11.47 -55.62 2.29
CA GLN A 17 -11.31 -56.15 3.65
C GLN A 17 -12.33 -57.26 3.93
N GLY A 18 -13.55 -57.14 3.38
CA GLY A 18 -14.58 -58.18 3.39
C GLY A 18 -14.29 -59.36 2.46
N GLY A 19 -13.11 -59.45 1.84
CA GLY A 19 -12.69 -60.60 1.03
C GLY A 19 -13.17 -60.61 -0.43
N MET A 20 -13.82 -59.55 -0.92
CA MET A 20 -14.26 -59.48 -2.32
C MET A 20 -13.08 -59.47 -3.29
N ARG A 21 -13.26 -60.08 -4.47
CA ARG A 21 -12.21 -60.10 -5.51
C ARG A 21 -12.04 -58.70 -6.09
N THR A 22 -10.82 -58.37 -6.49
CA THR A 22 -10.49 -57.04 -7.04
C THR A 22 -11.28 -56.68 -8.31
N ALA A 23 -11.68 -57.67 -9.11
CA ALA A 23 -12.51 -57.48 -10.30
C ALA A 23 -13.94 -57.05 -9.94
N ASP A 24 -14.55 -57.72 -8.96
CA ASP A 24 -15.91 -57.44 -8.48
C ASP A 24 -15.98 -56.04 -7.85
N VAL A 25 -14.97 -55.68 -7.06
CA VAL A 25 -14.85 -54.34 -6.49
C VAL A 25 -14.72 -53.28 -7.59
N ALA A 26 -13.94 -53.56 -8.62
CA ALA A 26 -13.74 -52.65 -9.74
C ALA A 26 -15.03 -52.43 -10.55
N TRP A 27 -15.80 -53.50 -10.76
CA TRP A 27 -17.12 -53.45 -11.37
C TRP A 27 -18.11 -52.65 -10.51
N ALA A 28 -18.16 -52.92 -9.20
CA ALA A 28 -19.07 -52.28 -8.26
C ALA A 28 -18.85 -50.76 -8.10
N ILE A 29 -17.63 -50.27 -8.33
CA ILE A 29 -17.29 -48.84 -8.29
C ILE A 29 -17.07 -48.23 -9.69
N ASN A 30 -17.38 -48.99 -10.74
CA ASN A 30 -17.23 -48.61 -12.15
C ASN A 30 -15.85 -48.00 -12.47
N CYS A 31 -14.78 -48.73 -12.16
CA CYS A 31 -13.42 -48.29 -12.45
C CYS A 31 -12.56 -49.44 -12.98
N ASN A 32 -11.40 -49.13 -13.56
CA ASN A 32 -10.47 -50.15 -14.03
C ASN A 32 -9.90 -50.99 -12.86
N VAL A 33 -9.82 -52.31 -13.01
CA VAL A 33 -9.24 -53.26 -12.03
C VAL A 33 -7.84 -52.84 -11.55
N HIS A 34 -7.01 -52.28 -12.42
CA HIS A 34 -5.69 -51.76 -12.05
C HIS A 34 -5.76 -50.62 -11.01
N THR A 35 -6.80 -49.80 -11.05
CA THR A 35 -7.03 -48.72 -10.08
C THR A 35 -7.28 -49.28 -8.69
N VAL A 36 -8.12 -50.33 -8.58
CA VAL A 36 -8.37 -51.04 -7.32
C VAL A 36 -7.11 -51.73 -6.81
N ARG A 37 -6.34 -52.36 -7.70
CA ARG A 37 -5.06 -53.00 -7.34
C ARG A 37 -4.05 -51.98 -6.79
N ARG A 38 -3.89 -50.84 -7.46
CA ARG A 38 -3.03 -49.72 -7.02
C ARG A 38 -3.51 -49.14 -5.69
N LEU A 39 -4.82 -48.98 -5.50
CA LEU A 39 -5.41 -48.52 -4.26
C LEU A 39 -5.11 -49.47 -3.10
N ARG A 40 -5.32 -50.77 -3.27
CA ARG A 40 -5.02 -51.81 -2.27
C ARG A 40 -3.54 -51.83 -1.88
N GLN A 41 -2.65 -51.82 -2.88
CA GLN A 41 -1.21 -51.80 -2.66
C GLN A 41 -0.79 -50.55 -1.88
N ARG A 42 -1.25 -49.38 -2.32
CA ARG A 42 -0.95 -48.12 -1.64
C ARG A 42 -1.47 -48.08 -0.20
N TYR A 43 -2.67 -48.61 0.04
CA TYR A 43 -3.24 -48.67 1.37
C TYR A 43 -2.43 -49.59 2.29
N ARG A 44 -1.93 -50.72 1.79
CA ARG A 44 -1.00 -51.58 2.54
C ARG A 44 0.30 -50.88 2.91
N GLU A 45 0.83 -50.05 2.02
CA GLU A 45 2.09 -49.31 2.25
C GLU A 45 1.95 -48.10 3.18
N THR A 46 0.82 -47.39 3.13
CA THR A 46 0.68 -46.08 3.79
C THR A 46 -0.50 -45.94 4.76
N GLY A 47 -1.42 -46.90 4.78
CA GLY A 47 -2.64 -46.83 5.59
C GLY A 47 -3.61 -45.70 5.23
N ARG A 48 -3.40 -45.02 4.10
CA ARG A 48 -4.17 -43.82 3.71
C ARG A 48 -4.80 -43.95 2.33
N THR A 49 -6.07 -43.56 2.21
CA THR A 49 -6.81 -43.46 0.94
C THR A 49 -6.62 -42.13 0.24
N ALA A 50 -6.41 -41.06 1.01
CA ALA A 50 -6.26 -39.69 0.53
C ALA A 50 -5.14 -39.55 -0.48
N ASP A 51 -5.20 -38.57 -1.39
CA ASP A 51 -4.15 -38.37 -2.39
C ASP A 51 -2.87 -37.82 -1.78
N ARG A 52 -1.71 -38.27 -2.29
CA ARG A 52 -0.42 -37.71 -1.85
C ARG A 52 -0.31 -36.26 -2.32
N PRO A 53 0.29 -35.37 -1.52
CA PRO A 53 0.67 -34.05 -1.99
C PRO A 53 1.52 -34.19 -3.25
N ARG A 54 1.16 -33.45 -4.30
CA ARG A 54 1.98 -33.39 -5.52
C ARG A 54 3.05 -32.32 -5.31
N SER A 55 4.28 -32.58 -5.75
CA SER A 55 5.40 -31.64 -5.66
C SER A 55 5.15 -30.32 -6.41
N GLY A 56 4.26 -30.34 -7.40
CA GLY A 56 3.97 -29.18 -8.23
C GLY A 56 5.14 -28.80 -9.13
N ARG A 57 5.02 -27.66 -9.82
CA ARG A 57 6.10 -27.14 -10.66
C ARG A 57 7.21 -26.55 -9.76
N PRO A 58 8.49 -26.89 -10.00
CA PRO A 58 9.61 -26.25 -9.31
C PRO A 58 9.60 -24.72 -9.47
N ARG A 59 10.12 -24.02 -8.46
CA ARG A 59 10.22 -22.56 -8.49
C ARG A 59 11.27 -22.10 -9.51
N VAL A 60 11.00 -20.97 -10.15
CA VAL A 60 11.95 -20.28 -11.06
C VAL A 60 13.02 -19.50 -10.29
N THR A 61 12.80 -19.26 -9.00
CA THR A 61 13.73 -18.52 -8.12
C THR A 61 14.29 -19.43 -7.04
N THR A 62 15.55 -19.18 -6.66
CA THR A 62 16.21 -19.85 -5.54
C THR A 62 15.96 -19.10 -4.21
N PRO A 63 16.12 -19.76 -3.05
CA PRO A 63 16.00 -19.08 -1.75
C PRO A 63 16.93 -17.87 -1.59
N THR A 64 18.12 -17.92 -2.19
CA THR A 64 19.09 -16.81 -2.17
C THR A 64 18.59 -15.63 -3.00
N GLN A 65 18.01 -15.88 -4.17
CA GLN A 65 17.39 -14.84 -5.01
C GLN A 65 16.18 -14.23 -4.32
N ASP A 66 15.33 -15.05 -3.68
CA ASP A 66 14.18 -14.58 -2.90
C ASP A 66 14.63 -13.65 -1.76
N ARG A 67 15.75 -13.98 -1.10
CA ARG A 67 16.37 -13.13 -0.07
C ARG A 67 16.86 -11.80 -0.67
N TYR A 68 17.52 -11.84 -1.82
CA TYR A 68 17.98 -10.64 -2.53
C TYR A 68 16.82 -9.72 -2.95
N ILE A 69 15.75 -10.29 -3.51
CA ILE A 69 14.53 -9.55 -3.88
C ILE A 69 13.97 -8.85 -2.64
N ARG A 70 13.84 -9.59 -1.53
CA ARG A 70 13.32 -9.04 -0.27
C ARG A 70 14.20 -7.92 0.25
N THR A 71 15.50 -8.12 0.39
CA THR A 71 16.41 -7.12 0.97
C THR A 71 16.52 -5.88 0.09
N SER A 72 16.56 -6.04 -1.23
CA SER A 72 16.56 -4.93 -2.19
C SER A 72 15.36 -4.00 -2.00
N HIS A 73 14.15 -4.55 -1.89
CA HIS A 73 12.94 -3.75 -1.68
C HIS A 73 12.76 -3.25 -0.24
N LEU A 74 13.43 -3.85 0.75
CA LEU A 74 13.45 -3.31 2.11
C LEU A 74 14.39 -2.10 2.24
N ARG A 75 15.51 -2.12 1.50
CA ARG A 75 16.51 -1.02 1.40
C ARG A 75 15.98 0.15 0.59
N ASP A 76 15.43 -0.13 -0.58
CA ASP A 76 14.81 0.86 -1.46
C ASP A 76 13.34 0.49 -1.70
N ARG A 77 12.47 1.25 -1.03
CA ARG A 77 11.02 1.03 -1.07
C ARG A 77 10.39 1.43 -2.40
N TYR A 78 11.07 2.28 -3.17
CA TYR A 78 10.63 2.82 -4.46
C TYR A 78 11.09 1.97 -5.65
N ARG A 79 12.03 1.05 -5.43
CA ARG A 79 12.47 0.10 -6.45
C ARG A 79 11.28 -0.61 -7.09
N THR A 80 11.26 -0.66 -8.41
CA THR A 80 10.19 -1.33 -9.15
C THR A 80 10.43 -2.84 -9.23
N ALA A 81 9.36 -3.61 -9.36
CA ALA A 81 9.50 -5.06 -9.57
C ALA A 81 10.17 -5.38 -10.91
N THR A 82 9.96 -4.54 -11.93
CA THR A 82 10.53 -4.70 -13.27
C THR A 82 12.05 -4.55 -13.27
N THR A 83 12.59 -3.57 -12.55
CA THR A 83 14.06 -3.40 -12.46
C THR A 83 14.70 -4.57 -11.73
N THR A 84 14.09 -5.02 -10.62
CA THR A 84 14.57 -6.19 -9.88
C THR A 84 14.50 -7.48 -10.69
N ALA A 85 13.46 -7.64 -11.52
CA ALA A 85 13.29 -8.80 -12.38
C ALA A 85 14.38 -8.89 -13.47
N ARG A 86 14.72 -7.75 -14.08
CA ARG A 86 15.86 -7.64 -15.02
C ARG A 86 17.20 -7.97 -14.35
N ALA A 87 17.37 -7.59 -13.09
CA ALA A 87 18.58 -7.87 -12.31
C ALA A 87 18.64 -9.29 -11.72
N THR A 88 17.55 -10.06 -11.79
CA THR A 88 17.48 -11.41 -11.19
C THR A 88 17.35 -12.46 -12.30
N PRO A 89 18.41 -13.22 -12.61
CA PRO A 89 18.35 -14.31 -13.59
C PRO A 89 17.44 -15.43 -13.06
N GLY A 90 16.69 -16.09 -13.95
CA GLY A 90 15.89 -17.26 -13.58
C GLY A 90 16.75 -18.53 -13.55
N THR A 91 16.34 -19.56 -12.81
CA THR A 91 17.05 -20.86 -12.81
C THR A 91 17.08 -21.55 -14.18
N HIS A 92 16.06 -21.33 -15.00
CA HIS A 92 15.92 -21.97 -16.32
C HIS A 92 15.60 -20.96 -17.45
N ASN A 93 15.67 -19.64 -17.17
CA ASN A 93 15.32 -18.60 -18.13
C ASN A 93 16.27 -17.39 -17.94
N PRO A 94 16.63 -16.63 -18.99
CA PRO A 94 17.61 -15.54 -18.90
C PRO A 94 17.21 -14.44 -17.90
N SER A 95 15.91 -14.22 -17.69
CA SER A 95 15.39 -13.25 -16.74
C SER A 95 14.09 -13.72 -16.10
N THR A 96 13.91 -13.37 -14.82
CA THR A 96 12.64 -13.57 -14.12
C THR A 96 11.60 -12.53 -14.57
N SER A 97 10.31 -12.88 -14.51
CA SER A 97 9.25 -11.90 -14.81
C SER A 97 9.02 -10.96 -13.63
N ALA A 98 8.56 -9.74 -13.91
CA ALA A 98 8.14 -8.81 -12.85
C ALA A 98 7.01 -9.39 -11.97
N GLN A 99 6.14 -10.25 -12.53
CA GLN A 99 5.09 -10.92 -11.75
C GLN A 99 5.68 -11.94 -10.76
N THR A 100 6.75 -12.64 -11.13
CA THR A 100 7.47 -13.53 -10.23
C THR A 100 8.00 -12.75 -9.03
N VAL A 101 8.65 -11.61 -9.26
CA VAL A 101 9.14 -10.72 -8.19
C VAL A 101 7.99 -10.27 -7.29
N ARG A 102 6.85 -9.81 -7.84
CA ARG A 102 5.68 -9.42 -7.05
C ARG A 102 5.16 -10.57 -6.19
N ASN A 103 5.13 -11.80 -6.71
CA ASN A 103 4.69 -12.97 -5.94
C ASN A 103 5.65 -13.24 -4.76
N ARG A 104 6.97 -13.15 -4.97
CA ARG A 104 7.97 -13.31 -3.90
C ARG A 104 7.87 -12.21 -2.84
N LEU A 105 7.60 -10.98 -3.25
CA LEU A 105 7.35 -9.89 -2.31
C LEU A 105 6.10 -10.13 -1.47
N ARG A 106 5.00 -10.61 -2.07
CA ARG A 106 3.76 -10.96 -1.34
C ARG A 106 3.99 -12.09 -0.33
N GLU A 107 4.73 -13.13 -0.72
CA GLU A 107 5.13 -14.22 0.17
C GLU A 107 5.97 -13.68 1.36
N ALA A 108 6.82 -12.68 1.12
CA ALA A 108 7.58 -11.99 2.15
C ALA A 108 6.78 -10.92 2.93
N GLY A 109 5.47 -10.80 2.70
CA GLY A 109 4.60 -9.85 3.38
C GLY A 109 4.70 -8.40 2.90
N LEU A 110 5.35 -8.15 1.76
CA LEU A 110 5.47 -6.84 1.12
C LEU A 110 4.42 -6.68 0.03
N ARG A 111 3.70 -5.56 0.05
CA ARG A 111 2.69 -5.21 -0.96
C ARG A 111 2.96 -3.82 -1.50
N ALA A 112 2.69 -3.64 -2.80
CA ALA A 112 2.69 -2.33 -3.40
C ALA A 112 1.53 -1.50 -2.82
N CYS A 113 1.82 -0.29 -2.37
CA CYS A 113 0.83 0.68 -1.93
C CYS A 113 1.24 2.09 -2.34
N ARG A 114 0.27 3.01 -2.39
CA ARG A 114 0.55 4.43 -2.58
C ARG A 114 1.24 5.00 -1.33
N PRO A 115 2.41 5.65 -1.46
CA PRO A 115 3.06 6.28 -0.34
C PRO A 115 2.14 7.37 0.24
N VAL A 116 2.28 7.63 1.55
CA VAL A 116 1.63 8.79 2.15
C VAL A 116 2.50 10.01 1.85
N VAL A 117 1.91 11.01 1.21
CA VAL A 117 2.59 12.28 0.97
C VAL A 117 2.63 13.06 2.28
N ARG A 118 3.82 13.46 2.71
CA ARG A 118 4.02 14.32 3.88
C ARG A 118 4.74 15.60 3.47
N GLN A 119 4.38 16.70 4.13
CA GLN A 119 5.16 17.92 4.06
C GLN A 119 6.47 17.69 4.79
N VAL A 120 7.58 18.11 4.18
CA VAL A 120 8.90 18.07 4.82
C VAL A 120 8.91 19.08 5.97
N LEU A 121 8.90 18.58 7.20
CA LEU A 121 9.00 19.42 8.40
C LEU A 121 10.42 19.30 8.96
N ILE A 122 11.20 20.37 8.82
CA ILE A 122 12.50 20.52 9.48
C ILE A 122 12.28 20.48 11.01
N ARG A 123 13.28 19.98 11.76
CA ARG A 123 13.21 19.86 13.24
C ARG A 123 12.74 21.15 13.93
N HIS A 124 13.19 22.31 13.44
CA HIS A 124 12.74 23.60 13.92
C HIS A 124 11.23 23.78 13.81
N HIS A 125 10.65 23.53 12.63
CA HIS A 125 9.20 23.60 12.39
C HIS A 125 8.43 22.63 13.30
N GLN A 126 8.95 21.41 13.52
CA GLN A 126 8.31 20.44 14.41
C GLN A 126 8.24 20.96 15.85
N ARG A 127 9.34 21.54 16.36
CA ARG A 127 9.38 22.13 17.71
C ARG A 127 8.40 23.30 17.83
N GLN A 128 8.39 24.21 16.87
CA GLN A 128 7.50 25.37 16.88
C GLN A 128 6.02 24.96 16.83
N ARG A 129 5.66 24.04 15.93
CA ARG A 129 4.28 23.52 15.85
C ARG A 129 3.84 22.82 17.13
N ARG A 130 4.74 22.05 17.76
CA ARG A 130 4.45 21.40 19.04
C ARG A 130 4.27 22.43 20.16
N LEU A 131 5.15 23.43 20.25
CA LEU A 131 5.06 24.49 21.25
C LEU A 131 3.75 25.27 21.08
N TRP A 132 3.42 25.66 19.85
CA TRP A 132 2.17 26.34 19.55
C TRP A 132 0.96 25.52 20.01
N ALA A 133 0.90 24.24 19.62
CA ALA A 133 -0.18 23.35 20.04
C ALA A 133 -0.26 23.19 21.57
N GLN A 134 0.87 23.13 22.26
CA GLN A 134 0.93 23.07 23.72
C GLN A 134 0.45 24.36 24.37
N THR A 135 0.88 25.52 23.90
CA THR A 135 0.44 26.82 24.45
C THR A 135 -1.07 27.02 24.25
N HIS A 136 -1.62 26.48 23.16
CA HIS A 136 -3.00 26.73 22.73
C HIS A 136 -3.95 25.55 23.04
N HIS A 137 -3.49 24.51 23.75
CA HIS A 137 -4.28 23.30 23.99
C HIS A 137 -5.54 23.55 24.84
N ARG A 138 -5.50 24.55 25.73
CA ARG A 138 -6.62 24.93 26.61
C ARG A 138 -7.54 26.01 26.03
N TRP A 139 -7.30 26.44 24.79
CA TRP A 139 -8.11 27.48 24.17
C TRP A 139 -9.58 27.07 24.11
N THR A 140 -10.43 27.95 24.62
CA THR A 140 -11.88 27.77 24.60
C THR A 140 -12.43 28.04 23.20
N ARG A 141 -13.72 27.74 22.99
CA ARG A 141 -14.37 28.11 21.73
C ARG A 141 -14.30 29.61 21.48
N GLN A 142 -14.51 30.44 22.51
CA GLN A 142 -14.47 31.90 22.41
C GLN A 142 -13.09 32.42 21.96
N ASP A 143 -12.01 31.80 22.45
CA ASP A 143 -10.65 32.15 22.03
C ASP A 143 -10.39 31.79 20.57
N ARG A 144 -10.92 30.65 20.12
CA ARG A 144 -10.78 30.23 18.71
C ARG A 144 -11.55 31.11 17.74
N GLN A 145 -12.66 31.74 18.13
CA GLN A 145 -13.43 32.60 17.21
C GLN A 145 -12.68 33.88 16.83
N LYS A 146 -11.72 34.29 17.67
CA LYS A 146 -10.89 35.49 17.46
C LYS A 146 -9.78 35.27 16.42
N VAL A 147 -9.56 34.02 15.98
CA VAL A 147 -8.48 33.65 15.07
C VAL A 147 -8.95 33.75 13.62
N ILE A 148 -8.14 34.44 12.80
CA ILE A 148 -8.25 34.41 11.34
C ILE A 148 -7.13 33.51 10.82
N PHE A 149 -7.48 32.51 10.02
CA PHE A 149 -6.55 31.65 9.31
C PHE A 149 -6.37 32.18 7.89
N THR A 150 -5.18 32.63 7.57
CA THR A 150 -4.79 33.02 6.21
C THR A 150 -3.79 32.00 5.67
N ASP A 151 -3.91 31.64 4.39
CA ASP A 151 -2.95 30.74 3.74
C ASP A 151 -2.83 31.09 2.25
N GLU A 152 -1.65 30.90 1.69
CA GLU A 152 -1.42 30.90 0.25
C GLU A 152 -1.59 29.49 -0.30
N SER A 153 -2.44 29.34 -1.31
CA SER A 153 -2.61 28.06 -2.01
C SER A 153 -2.25 28.19 -3.49
N GLN A 154 -1.36 27.31 -3.95
CA GLN A 154 -1.01 27.20 -5.36
C GLN A 154 -1.76 26.00 -5.98
N TYR A 155 -2.54 26.27 -7.02
CA TYR A 155 -3.28 25.28 -7.80
C TYR A 155 -2.52 24.97 -9.09
N CYS A 156 -1.97 23.77 -9.20
CA CYS A 156 -1.31 23.31 -10.43
C CYS A 156 -2.34 22.98 -11.50
N LEU A 157 -2.17 23.52 -12.72
CA LEU A 157 -3.05 23.27 -13.87
C LEU A 157 -2.78 21.90 -14.50
N THR A 158 -1.58 21.37 -14.33
CA THR A 158 -1.19 20.03 -14.76
C THR A 158 -0.68 19.23 -13.56
N ARG A 159 -1.33 18.12 -13.26
CA ARG A 159 -0.93 17.21 -12.18
C ARG A 159 -0.15 16.04 -12.78
N GLY A 160 1.04 15.76 -12.26
CA GLY A 160 1.70 14.48 -12.54
C GLY A 160 0.80 13.33 -12.11
N ASP A 161 0.79 12.24 -12.89
CA ASP A 161 -0.11 11.06 -12.79
C ASP A 161 -0.08 10.35 -11.40
N GLY A 162 0.83 10.73 -10.50
CA GLY A 162 0.84 10.23 -9.12
C GLY A 162 1.05 8.71 -9.00
N ARG A 163 1.54 8.06 -10.06
CA ARG A 163 1.73 6.59 -10.17
C ARG A 163 2.92 6.04 -9.36
N ILE A 164 3.35 6.75 -8.33
CA ILE A 164 4.43 6.28 -7.45
C ILE A 164 3.84 5.23 -6.50
N CYS A 165 4.48 4.06 -6.47
CA CYS A 165 4.16 2.98 -5.55
C CYS A 165 5.39 2.62 -4.73
N VAL A 166 5.18 2.28 -3.46
CA VAL A 166 6.20 1.76 -2.56
C VAL A 166 5.84 0.36 -2.09
N TYR A 167 6.84 -0.48 -1.82
CA TYR A 167 6.63 -1.83 -1.28
C TYR A 167 6.72 -1.83 0.25
N CYS A 168 5.57 -1.96 0.92
CA CYS A 168 5.47 -1.86 2.38
C CYS A 168 4.86 -3.11 3.00
N ARG A 169 5.22 -3.36 4.27
CA ARG A 169 4.52 -4.35 5.09
C ARG A 169 3.12 -3.84 5.42
N ARG A 170 2.23 -4.77 5.77
CA ARG A 170 0.93 -4.41 6.36
C ARG A 170 1.17 -3.49 7.57
N ASN A 171 0.39 -2.42 7.66
CA ASN A 171 0.45 -1.39 8.72
C ASN A 171 1.73 -0.54 8.78
N ALA A 172 2.70 -0.72 7.87
CA ALA A 172 3.92 0.09 7.84
C ALA A 172 3.82 1.34 6.93
N ARG A 173 2.61 1.65 6.45
CA ARG A 173 2.38 2.71 5.45
C ARG A 173 2.83 4.10 5.91
N TYR A 174 2.76 4.38 7.21
CA TYR A 174 3.09 5.69 7.79
C TYR A 174 4.55 5.83 8.22
N THR A 175 5.36 4.79 8.04
CA THR A 175 6.80 4.83 8.32
C THR A 175 7.51 5.75 7.32
N VAL A 176 8.60 6.38 7.75
CA VAL A 176 9.40 7.33 6.93
C VAL A 176 9.83 6.69 5.60
N ALA A 177 10.21 5.41 5.63
CA ALA A 177 10.62 4.67 4.43
C ALA A 177 9.48 4.48 3.40
N CYS A 178 8.22 4.53 3.84
CA CYS A 178 7.01 4.36 3.03
C CYS A 178 6.28 5.69 2.74
N THR A 179 6.84 6.81 3.16
CA THR A 179 6.30 8.15 2.91
C THR A 179 7.06 8.85 1.80
N LEU A 180 6.32 9.60 0.99
CA LEU A 180 6.90 10.49 0.00
C LEU A 180 6.95 11.89 0.60
N GLU A 181 8.16 12.38 0.76
CA GLU A 181 8.43 13.78 1.06
C GLU A 181 8.34 14.54 -0.27
N GLN A 182 7.31 15.36 -0.42
CA GLN A 182 7.11 16.14 -1.63
C GLN A 182 6.87 17.60 -1.27
N ASN A 183 7.66 18.48 -1.89
CA ASN A 183 7.31 19.90 -1.94
C ASN A 183 6.12 20.05 -2.88
N ARG A 184 5.10 20.80 -2.44
CA ARG A 184 3.76 20.89 -3.05
C ARG A 184 3.74 21.43 -4.49
N PHE A 185 4.92 21.77 -5.04
CA PHE A 185 5.10 22.61 -6.21
C PHE A 185 5.68 21.77 -7.37
N GLY A 186 4.93 21.66 -8.46
CA GLY A 186 5.35 21.02 -9.72
C GLY A 186 5.62 22.06 -10.81
N GLY A 187 6.45 21.73 -11.80
CA GLY A 187 6.88 22.65 -12.86
C GLY A 187 5.88 22.90 -14.00
N GLY A 188 4.64 22.43 -13.87
CA GLY A 188 3.55 22.75 -14.79
C GLY A 188 2.80 23.97 -14.27
N GLY A 189 2.46 24.92 -15.15
CA GLY A 189 1.86 26.22 -14.79
C GLY A 189 0.82 26.16 -13.66
N SER A 190 0.83 27.17 -12.81
CA SER A 190 0.04 27.17 -11.58
C SER A 190 -0.55 28.54 -11.27
N ILE A 191 -1.69 28.56 -10.59
CA ILE A 191 -2.36 29.76 -10.13
C ILE A 191 -2.15 29.86 -8.62
N MET A 192 -1.61 30.98 -8.14
CA MET A 192 -1.50 31.28 -6.72
C MET A 192 -2.74 32.03 -6.27
N VAL A 193 -3.35 31.62 -5.18
CA VAL A 193 -4.45 32.35 -4.55
C VAL A 193 -4.16 32.56 -3.07
N TRP A 194 -4.72 33.64 -2.52
CA TRP A 194 -4.69 33.94 -1.10
C TRP A 194 -6.11 34.14 -0.59
N GLY A 195 -6.35 33.70 0.64
CA GLY A 195 -7.61 33.94 1.32
C GLY A 195 -7.48 33.73 2.83
N GLY A 196 -8.37 34.39 3.55
CA GLY A 196 -8.52 34.30 4.99
C GLY A 196 -9.88 33.73 5.37
N VAL A 197 -9.91 32.89 6.41
CA VAL A 197 -11.13 32.33 6.99
C VAL A 197 -11.08 32.47 8.50
N SER A 198 -12.17 32.97 9.07
CA SER A 198 -12.47 32.97 10.50
C SER A 198 -13.70 32.10 10.75
N GLN A 199 -14.11 31.94 12.00
CA GLN A 199 -15.30 31.13 12.31
C GLN A 199 -16.58 31.64 11.63
N HIS A 200 -16.73 32.95 11.45
CA HIS A 200 -17.96 33.58 10.99
C HIS A 200 -17.82 34.26 9.62
N HIS A 201 -16.60 34.54 9.19
CA HIS A 201 -16.33 35.32 7.98
C HIS A 201 -15.22 34.69 7.14
N ARG A 202 -15.27 34.93 5.84
CA ARG A 202 -14.19 34.63 4.89
C ARG A 202 -13.86 35.90 4.13
N THR A 203 -12.59 36.09 3.80
CA THR A 203 -12.19 37.15 2.87
C THR A 203 -12.53 36.74 1.44
N GLU A 204 -12.49 37.71 0.53
CA GLU A 204 -12.44 37.40 -0.90
C GLU A 204 -11.19 36.57 -1.22
N LEU A 205 -11.32 35.66 -2.18
CA LEU A 205 -10.21 34.85 -2.66
C LEU A 205 -9.46 35.64 -3.74
N VAL A 206 -8.24 36.05 -3.44
CA VAL A 206 -7.45 36.89 -4.33
C VAL A 206 -6.55 36.02 -5.19
N VAL A 207 -6.70 36.12 -6.51
CA VAL A 207 -5.76 35.50 -7.46
C VAL A 207 -4.51 36.37 -7.57
N ILE A 208 -3.36 35.78 -7.32
CA ILE A 208 -2.07 36.47 -7.34
C ILE A 208 -1.38 36.15 -8.66
N ALA A 209 -1.15 37.17 -9.47
CA ALA A 209 -0.37 37.08 -10.70
C ALA A 209 1.13 37.15 -10.35
N GLY A 210 1.73 36.02 -9.97
CA GLY A 210 3.17 35.90 -9.67
C GLY A 210 3.47 35.40 -8.25
N ASN A 211 4.68 35.68 -7.75
CA ASN A 211 5.09 35.34 -6.39
C ASN A 211 4.65 36.44 -5.40
N LEU A 212 4.02 36.04 -4.30
CA LEU A 212 3.62 36.96 -3.24
C LEU A 212 4.86 37.48 -2.49
N ASN A 213 5.19 38.74 -2.70
CA ASN A 213 6.22 39.45 -1.92
C ASN A 213 5.55 40.23 -0.78
N ALA A 214 6.28 40.46 0.32
CA ALA A 214 5.76 41.17 1.50
C ALA A 214 5.10 42.53 1.17
N PHE A 215 5.59 43.19 0.13
CA PHE A 215 5.04 44.44 -0.40
C PHE A 215 3.59 44.31 -0.92
N VAL A 216 3.27 43.22 -1.62
CA VAL A 216 1.93 42.98 -2.21
C VAL A 216 0.89 42.68 -1.14
N LEU A 217 1.30 42.06 -0.03
CA LEU A 217 0.45 41.83 1.14
C LEU A 217 0.10 43.14 1.87
N GLN A 218 1.07 44.06 1.95
CA GLN A 218 0.96 45.29 2.74
C GLN A 218 0.20 46.41 2.01
N GLU A 219 0.32 46.49 0.68
CA GLU A 219 -0.44 47.47 -0.14
C GLU A 219 -1.94 47.13 -0.27
N ARG A 220 -2.31 45.85 -0.22
CA ARG A 220 -3.71 45.43 -0.45
C ARG A 220 -4.56 45.28 0.81
N HIS A 221 -3.94 45.29 1.99
CA HIS A 221 -4.61 45.15 3.28
C HIS A 221 -3.97 46.04 4.36
N PRO A 222 -4.35 47.33 4.48
CA PRO A 222 -3.99 48.10 5.67
C PRO A 222 -4.62 47.45 6.91
N PRO A 223 -3.94 47.44 8.08
CA PRO A 223 -4.57 46.99 9.32
C PRO A 223 -5.86 47.80 9.54
N PRO A 224 -6.94 47.20 10.07
CA PRO A 224 -8.14 47.97 10.40
C PRO A 224 -7.71 49.11 11.31
N SER A 225 -7.97 50.34 10.87
CA SER A 225 -7.71 51.54 11.66
C SER A 225 -8.37 51.37 13.02
N CYS A 226 -7.55 51.37 14.09
CA CYS A 226 -8.06 51.56 15.44
C CYS A 226 -8.88 52.85 15.42
N GLY A 227 -10.19 52.72 15.57
CA GLY A 227 -11.08 53.87 15.70
C GLY A 227 -10.61 54.74 16.86
N THR A 228 -10.15 55.94 16.53
CA THR A 228 -9.95 57.02 17.48
C THR A 228 -11.30 57.31 18.12
N LEU A 229 -11.41 57.09 19.43
CA LEU A 229 -12.53 57.58 20.22
C LEU A 229 -12.56 59.12 20.09
N PRO A 230 -13.72 59.74 19.81
CA PRO A 230 -13.81 61.18 19.85
C PRO A 230 -13.67 61.63 21.31
N THR A 231 -12.62 62.39 21.60
CA THR A 231 -12.52 63.24 22.79
C THR A 231 -13.59 64.31 22.67
N GLY A 232 -14.74 64.09 23.30
CA GLY A 232 -15.75 65.11 23.52
C GLY A 232 -15.33 66.00 24.68
N SER A 233 -14.86 67.20 24.36
CA SER A 233 -14.73 68.31 25.30
C SER A 233 -16.05 69.09 25.30
N SER A 234 -16.70 69.18 26.46
CA SER A 234 -17.52 70.33 26.93
C SER A 234 -17.85 70.11 28.40
#